data_AF-A0A8J8FXH1-F1
#
_entry.id   AF-A0A8J8FXH1-F1
#
_cell.length_a   1.000
_cell.length_b   1.000
_cell.length_c   1.000
_cell.angle_alpha   90.00
_cell.angle_beta   90.00
_cell.angle_gamma   90.00
#
_symmetry.space_group_name_H-M   'P 1'
#
loop_
_entity.id
_entity.type
_entity.pdbx_description
1 polymer ?
#
loop_
_entity_poly.entity_id
_entity_poly.type
_entity_poly.pdbx_seq_one_letter_code
_entity_poly.pdbx_strand_id
1 'polypeptide(L)'
;MVEKKEEQVRKFSRWLLPLFIGLLSILIRIPKLPYIYGYDGFEVIWMAFAINNGALVSDHTWLIHPLSYFGFYPFSQYPIALPLLLAGLLSINISLSVSIVMVDFLLTIVCAIGAYKLSSLLFRKEIFRNLFLIMVLFGSKDFYNYTYFSLHPRGVLLALSFWFLYYLLKFKEEESIKNKIFSIIKILVVFTLMVLSYRISVMYLLYLIPFVFQIIVSSERIKRFTKKIIENRITEVFFLLLSIGMMVLGFIITPDFDVSLWSPISDSRETTSQIISLGMVYFSNLGVLLIFLPIGLLSIFFSRKEVDFDRRPFLLVIVSLIALSWKIPVYSIVLFLPIYVWISVLGIKQSVSFLRKKGCSNKFSFLLCASIVGLSAVVVHVIYISIIVYVRITYFVVLVAIGGYGLFFIVKRYLFGFKRMQWVLVFMFIILTSNILFLQTAYEGQENYASLWIAPYSLNYSQNHITNDELLVIEYIKSEGINGTILTSSTTLSRRIGGAGFLPTIPGYHTEHPLYYGWIPADLVINNTYFSFYGFVETFSLVYNGSSYEDQVLSQIRGLNITRSYTIDTLVSLNIQYIVAIKNTSNDTIYPYLFHPYGRTDYFIFESLNNLAPSFNTSFLAVWKIY
;
A
#
# COMPACT_ATOMS: atom_id res chain seq x y z
N MET A 1 12.28 45.12 18.96
CA MET A 1 10.88 44.74 18.60
C MET A 1 10.75 44.27 17.15
N VAL A 2 11.38 44.96 16.18
CA VAL A 2 11.42 44.57 14.76
C VAL A 2 12.01 43.16 14.55
N GLU A 3 13.12 42.84 15.21
CA GLU A 3 13.81 41.55 15.06
C GLU A 3 12.98 40.35 15.54
N LYS A 4 12.26 40.49 16.66
CA LYS A 4 11.29 39.47 17.13
C LYS A 4 10.13 39.28 16.16
N LYS A 5 9.68 40.36 15.52
CA LYS A 5 8.59 40.33 14.52
C LYS A 5 9.07 39.65 13.23
N GLU A 6 10.28 39.94 12.77
CA GLU A 6 10.90 39.26 11.62
C GLU A 6 11.16 37.77 11.89
N GLU A 7 11.58 37.41 13.10
CA GLU A 7 11.77 36.00 13.48
C GLU A 7 10.43 35.24 13.52
N GLN A 8 9.36 35.85 14.05
CA GLN A 8 8.01 35.27 14.01
C GLN A 8 7.51 35.09 12.57
N VAL A 9 7.69 36.10 11.71
CA VAL A 9 7.30 36.00 10.29
C VAL A 9 8.09 34.90 9.57
N ARG A 10 9.40 34.76 9.86
CA ARG A 10 10.23 33.66 9.35
C ARG A 10 9.80 32.29 9.87
N LYS A 11 9.39 32.19 11.14
CA LYS A 11 8.88 30.93 11.71
C LYS A 11 7.55 30.54 11.07
N PHE A 12 6.64 31.50 10.88
CA PHE A 12 5.36 31.27 10.24
C PHE A 12 5.52 30.88 8.75
N SER A 13 6.38 31.57 8.01
CA SER A 13 6.61 31.28 6.59
C SER A 13 7.17 29.88 6.34
N ARG A 14 7.94 29.32 7.29
CA ARG A 14 8.51 27.96 7.20
C ARG A 14 7.47 26.85 7.26
N TRP A 15 6.31 27.11 7.88
CA TRP A 15 5.23 26.14 8.01
C TRP A 15 4.14 26.31 6.96
N LEU A 16 3.98 27.52 6.41
CA LEU A 16 2.95 27.84 5.43
C LEU A 16 3.02 26.93 4.18
N LEU A 17 4.22 26.75 3.62
CA LEU A 17 4.40 25.94 2.41
C LEU A 17 4.16 24.42 2.67
N PRO A 18 4.74 23.80 3.72
CA PRO A 18 4.38 22.43 4.10
C PRO A 18 2.88 22.23 4.36
N LEU A 19 2.24 23.19 5.04
CA LEU A 19 0.79 23.16 5.29
C LEU A 19 0.02 23.19 3.97
N PHE A 20 0.38 24.10 3.06
CA PHE A 20 -0.23 24.18 1.73
C PHE A 20 -0.06 22.88 0.94
N ILE A 21 1.14 22.29 0.96
CA ILE A 21 1.42 21.00 0.31
C ILE A 21 0.51 19.90 0.87
N GLY A 22 0.39 19.81 2.21
CA GLY A 22 -0.47 18.83 2.88
C GLY A 22 -1.95 19.02 2.55
N LEU A 23 -2.46 20.25 2.62
CA LEU A 23 -3.84 20.59 2.27
C LEU A 23 -4.16 20.29 0.81
N LEU A 24 -3.27 20.63 -0.11
CA LEU A 24 -3.43 20.31 -1.52
C LEU A 24 -3.51 18.80 -1.75
N SER A 25 -2.73 18.03 -0.99
CA SER A 25 -2.76 16.57 -1.01
C SER A 25 -4.11 16.00 -0.57
N ILE A 26 -4.74 16.61 0.43
CA ILE A 26 -6.09 16.26 0.89
C ILE A 26 -7.12 16.61 -0.18
N LEU A 27 -7.05 17.83 -0.74
CA LEU A 27 -8.01 18.31 -1.74
C LEU A 27 -8.04 17.42 -3.00
N ILE A 28 -6.89 16.92 -3.44
CA ILE A 28 -6.81 16.03 -4.61
C ILE A 28 -7.38 14.65 -4.33
N ARG A 29 -7.36 14.22 -3.07
CA ARG A 29 -7.90 12.94 -2.61
C ARG A 29 -9.37 13.01 -2.21
N ILE A 30 -10.04 14.16 -2.39
CA ILE A 30 -11.49 14.21 -2.20
C ILE A 30 -12.12 13.15 -3.12
N PRO A 31 -12.91 12.22 -2.57
CA PRO A 31 -13.40 11.08 -3.32
C PRO A 31 -14.21 11.56 -4.51
N LYS A 32 -13.79 11.11 -5.69
CA LYS A 32 -14.56 11.25 -6.93
C LYS A 32 -15.57 10.11 -7.11
N LEU A 33 -15.44 9.06 -6.29
CA LEU A 33 -16.29 7.89 -6.32
C LEU A 33 -17.17 7.80 -5.09
N PRO A 34 -18.41 7.31 -5.24
CA PRO A 34 -19.29 7.06 -4.12
C PRO A 34 -18.91 5.80 -3.30
N TYR A 35 -18.07 4.91 -3.84
CA TYR A 35 -17.79 3.59 -3.26
C TYR A 35 -16.30 3.35 -2.95
N ILE A 36 -16.06 2.53 -1.92
CA ILE A 36 -14.72 2.10 -1.50
C ILE A 36 -14.02 1.34 -2.62
N TYR A 37 -12.71 1.51 -2.70
CA TYR A 37 -11.86 0.80 -3.64
C TYR A 37 -10.97 -0.24 -2.92
N GLY A 38 -11.07 -1.49 -3.35
CA GLY A 38 -10.08 -2.52 -3.02
C GLY A 38 -10.54 -3.59 -2.04
N TYR A 39 -10.13 -4.81 -2.34
CA TYR A 39 -10.50 -6.03 -1.62
C TYR A 39 -10.21 -6.00 -0.10
N ASP A 40 -9.03 -5.53 0.29
CA ASP A 40 -8.64 -5.47 1.70
C ASP A 40 -9.47 -4.46 2.50
N GLY A 41 -9.97 -3.39 1.86
CA GLY A 41 -10.83 -2.40 2.52
C GLY A 41 -12.16 -2.99 2.99
N PHE A 42 -12.71 -3.94 2.23
CA PHE A 42 -13.95 -4.63 2.61
C PHE A 42 -13.76 -5.50 3.87
N GLU A 43 -12.59 -6.14 4.04
CA GLU A 43 -12.27 -6.88 5.27
C GLU A 43 -12.28 -5.95 6.49
N VAL A 44 -11.66 -4.77 6.36
CA VAL A 44 -11.64 -3.77 7.44
C VAL A 44 -13.05 -3.38 7.86
N ILE A 45 -13.93 -3.16 6.87
CA ILE A 45 -15.31 -2.73 7.10
C ILE A 45 -16.11 -3.85 7.76
N TRP A 46 -16.00 -5.06 7.23
CA TRP A 46 -16.61 -6.25 7.81
C TRP A 46 -16.20 -6.43 9.28
N MET A 47 -14.89 -6.38 9.57
CA MET A 47 -14.37 -6.43 10.93
C MET A 47 -14.86 -5.27 11.80
N ALA A 48 -14.93 -4.06 11.27
CA ALA A 48 -15.38 -2.90 12.02
C ALA A 48 -16.85 -3.06 12.45
N PHE A 49 -17.73 -3.54 11.56
CA PHE A 49 -19.10 -3.89 11.92
C PHE A 49 -19.14 -5.01 12.97
N ALA A 50 -18.29 -6.02 12.83
CA ALA A 50 -18.26 -7.14 13.77
C ALA A 50 -17.71 -6.71 15.15
N ILE A 51 -16.79 -5.75 15.23
CA ILE A 51 -16.39 -5.14 16.51
C ILE A 51 -17.55 -4.34 17.10
N ASN A 52 -18.19 -3.49 16.29
CA ASN A 52 -19.26 -2.61 16.74
C ASN A 52 -20.49 -3.37 17.24
N ASN A 53 -20.75 -4.55 16.67
CA ASN A 53 -21.87 -5.42 17.07
C ASN A 53 -21.50 -6.37 18.23
N GLY A 54 -20.31 -6.25 18.83
CA GLY A 54 -19.83 -7.13 19.92
C GLY A 54 -19.41 -8.54 19.47
N ALA A 55 -19.51 -8.78 18.16
CA ALA A 55 -19.35 -10.05 17.48
C ALA A 55 -17.91 -10.59 17.51
N LEU A 56 -16.89 -9.72 17.46
CA LEU A 56 -15.48 -10.11 17.56
C LEU A 56 -14.91 -10.08 19.00
N VAL A 57 -15.64 -9.52 19.96
CA VAL A 57 -15.14 -9.24 21.33
C VAL A 57 -15.63 -10.28 22.35
N SER A 58 -16.29 -11.35 21.91
CA SER A 58 -16.65 -12.46 22.80
C SER A 58 -15.42 -13.32 23.15
N ASP A 59 -15.48 -14.03 24.28
CA ASP A 59 -14.40 -14.88 24.82
C ASP A 59 -13.94 -16.01 23.86
N HIS A 60 -14.61 -16.19 22.71
CA HIS A 60 -14.44 -17.33 21.82
C HIS A 60 -14.21 -16.99 20.34
N THR A 61 -14.11 -15.71 19.94
CA THR A 61 -14.26 -15.33 18.51
C THR A 61 -13.03 -14.77 17.81
N TRP A 62 -12.13 -14.06 18.49
CA TRP A 62 -10.98 -13.44 17.80
C TRP A 62 -9.79 -13.19 18.70
N LEU A 63 -10.05 -12.77 19.94
CA LEU A 63 -9.02 -12.44 20.93
C LEU A 63 -8.55 -13.65 21.73
N ILE A 64 -8.31 -14.77 21.04
CA ILE A 64 -7.90 -16.04 21.64
C ILE A 64 -6.51 -15.91 22.29
N HIS A 65 -5.64 -15.14 21.65
CA HIS A 65 -4.27 -14.93 22.09
C HIS A 65 -3.84 -13.46 21.85
N PRO A 66 -2.94 -12.87 22.66
CA PRO A 66 -2.43 -11.50 22.42
C PRO A 66 -1.82 -11.28 21.03
N LEU A 67 -1.33 -12.33 20.37
CA LEU A 67 -0.83 -12.26 18.99
C LEU A 67 -1.93 -12.01 17.94
N SER A 68 -3.19 -12.23 18.29
CA SER A 68 -4.36 -11.98 17.44
C SER A 68 -4.54 -10.50 17.12
N TYR A 69 -4.17 -9.61 18.04
CA TYR A 69 -4.20 -8.15 17.78
C TYR A 69 -3.30 -7.75 16.60
N PHE A 70 -2.22 -8.51 16.36
CA PHE A 70 -1.18 -8.21 15.39
C PHE A 70 -1.32 -8.96 14.07
N GLY A 71 -2.33 -9.84 13.92
CA GLY A 71 -2.43 -10.66 12.72
C GLY A 71 -1.51 -11.89 12.72
N PHE A 72 -0.94 -12.28 13.87
CA PHE A 72 0.08 -13.34 13.95
C PHE A 72 -0.44 -14.67 14.49
N TYR A 73 -1.71 -14.73 14.87
CA TYR A 73 -2.32 -15.95 15.40
C TYR A 73 -3.21 -16.59 14.32
N PRO A 74 -3.27 -17.94 14.24
CA PRO A 74 -4.17 -18.63 13.33
C PRO A 74 -5.60 -18.13 13.52
N PHE A 75 -6.32 -18.00 12.40
CA PHE A 75 -7.69 -17.49 12.38
C PHE A 75 -7.87 -16.07 12.94
N SER A 76 -6.78 -15.36 13.24
CA SER A 76 -6.77 -13.94 13.57
C SER A 76 -5.66 -13.27 12.80
N GLN A 77 -5.61 -13.52 11.48
CA GLN A 77 -4.50 -13.10 10.62
C GLN A 77 -4.61 -11.64 10.15
N TYR A 78 -5.76 -11.00 10.35
CA TYR A 78 -5.94 -9.58 10.02
C TYR A 78 -5.60 -8.67 11.22
N PRO A 79 -4.71 -7.69 11.09
CA PRO A 79 -4.40 -6.79 12.21
C PRO A 79 -5.56 -5.86 12.59
N ILE A 80 -5.73 -5.58 13.88
CA ILE A 80 -6.96 -5.01 14.43
C ILE A 80 -7.05 -3.47 14.43
N ALA A 81 -5.94 -2.74 14.27
CA ALA A 81 -5.92 -1.29 14.50
C ALA A 81 -6.91 -0.52 13.62
N LEU A 82 -6.92 -0.83 12.32
CA LEU A 82 -7.76 -0.11 11.37
C LEU A 82 -9.25 -0.47 11.51
N PRO A 83 -9.63 -1.76 11.66
CA PRO A 83 -10.98 -2.13 12.06
C PRO A 83 -11.46 -1.45 13.34
N LEU A 84 -10.62 -1.39 14.37
CA LEU A 84 -10.97 -0.77 15.65
C LEU A 84 -11.18 0.74 15.53
N LEU A 85 -10.32 1.43 14.78
CA LEU A 85 -10.47 2.85 14.49
C LEU A 85 -11.79 3.13 13.76
N LEU A 86 -12.09 2.33 12.74
CA LEU A 86 -13.32 2.47 11.97
C LEU A 86 -14.55 2.16 12.81
N ALA A 87 -14.52 1.08 13.60
CA ALA A 87 -15.59 0.73 14.53
C ALA A 87 -15.90 1.88 15.49
N GLY A 88 -14.88 2.50 16.09
CA GLY A 88 -15.05 3.64 16.99
C GLY A 88 -15.71 4.85 16.33
N LEU A 89 -15.42 5.13 15.05
CA LEU A 89 -16.10 6.18 14.28
C LEU A 89 -17.57 5.83 13.99
N LEU A 90 -17.84 4.55 13.68
CA LEU A 90 -19.22 4.06 13.48
C LEU A 90 -20.03 4.11 14.78
N SER A 91 -19.42 3.80 15.93
CA SER A 91 -20.08 3.83 17.25
C SER A 91 -20.56 5.23 17.66
N ILE A 92 -19.95 6.29 17.13
CA ILE A 92 -20.39 7.69 17.34
C ILE A 92 -21.34 8.19 16.23
N ASN A 93 -21.98 7.27 15.50
CA ASN A 93 -22.95 7.53 14.43
C ASN A 93 -22.41 8.33 13.23
N ILE A 94 -21.11 8.27 12.95
CA ILE A 94 -20.57 8.81 11.69
C ILE A 94 -20.82 7.78 10.58
N SER A 95 -21.38 8.21 9.45
CA SER A 95 -21.65 7.32 8.32
C SER A 95 -20.36 6.68 7.79
N LEU A 96 -20.46 5.45 7.29
CA LEU A 96 -19.30 4.69 6.81
C LEU A 96 -18.44 5.49 5.83
N SER A 97 -19.06 6.09 4.80
CA SER A 97 -18.33 6.87 3.79
C SER A 97 -17.56 8.05 4.41
N VAL A 98 -18.15 8.77 5.37
CA VAL A 98 -17.48 9.90 6.05
C VAL A 98 -16.35 9.39 6.94
N SER A 99 -16.55 8.29 7.67
CA SER A 99 -15.52 7.67 8.49
C SER A 99 -14.28 7.29 7.67
N ILE A 100 -14.49 6.78 6.46
CA ILE A 100 -13.39 6.42 5.55
C ILE A 100 -12.59 7.64 5.10
N VAL A 101 -13.29 8.70 4.66
CA VAL A 101 -12.63 9.97 4.30
C VAL A 101 -11.83 10.52 5.49
N MET A 102 -12.39 10.47 6.70
CA MET A 102 -11.72 10.93 7.91
C MET A 102 -10.45 10.13 8.20
N VAL A 103 -10.49 8.81 8.05
CA VAL A 103 -9.31 7.93 8.20
C VAL A 103 -8.24 8.29 7.17
N ASP A 104 -8.59 8.42 5.89
CA ASP A 104 -7.63 8.76 4.83
C ASP A 104 -7.00 10.14 5.02
N PHE A 105 -7.79 11.13 5.44
CA PHE A 105 -7.30 12.46 5.76
C PHE A 105 -6.36 12.42 6.96
N LEU A 106 -6.70 11.66 8.00
CA LEU A 106 -5.84 11.46 9.16
C LEU A 106 -4.50 10.84 8.75
N LEU A 107 -4.51 9.77 7.94
CA LEU A 107 -3.29 9.12 7.44
C LEU A 107 -2.45 10.07 6.59
N THR A 108 -3.08 10.87 5.73
CA THR A 108 -2.40 11.87 4.90
C THR A 108 -1.72 12.94 5.77
N ILE A 109 -2.41 13.43 6.81
CA ILE A 109 -1.85 14.41 7.76
C ILE A 109 -0.69 13.81 8.54
N VAL A 110 -0.86 12.60 9.10
CA VAL A 110 0.19 11.89 9.84
C VAL A 110 1.42 11.69 8.96
N CYS A 111 1.23 11.24 7.71
CA CYS A 111 2.29 11.08 6.73
C CYS A 111 2.99 12.40 6.41
N ALA A 112 2.24 13.46 6.11
CA ALA A 112 2.80 14.77 5.76
C ALA A 112 3.66 15.35 6.89
N ILE A 113 3.19 15.26 8.14
CA ILE A 113 3.95 15.72 9.31
C ILE A 113 5.20 14.84 9.51
N GLY A 114 5.06 13.52 9.42
CA GLY A 114 6.18 12.57 9.57
C GLY A 114 7.25 12.79 8.51
N ALA A 115 6.85 12.91 7.24
CA ALA A 115 7.73 13.19 6.11
C ALA A 115 8.43 14.54 6.27
N TYR A 116 7.73 15.58 6.71
CA TYR A 116 8.35 16.88 6.97
C TYR A 116 9.37 16.80 8.10
N LYS A 117 9.03 16.14 9.22
CA LYS A 117 9.95 15.92 10.36
C LYS A 117 11.20 15.16 9.94
N LEU A 118 11.04 14.04 9.23
CA LEU A 118 12.15 13.29 8.67
C LEU A 118 12.99 14.16 7.73
N SER A 119 12.37 14.85 6.77
CA SER A 119 13.10 15.72 5.84
C SER A 119 13.88 16.84 6.54
N SER A 120 13.34 17.37 7.65
CA SER A 120 13.99 18.42 8.44
C SER A 120 15.26 17.93 9.14
N LEU A 121 15.27 16.65 9.52
CA LEU A 121 16.41 15.93 10.03
C LEU A 121 17.43 15.69 8.91
N LEU A 122 16.96 15.24 7.73
CA LEU A 122 17.78 14.83 6.59
C LEU A 122 18.46 15.98 5.85
N PHE A 123 17.77 17.12 5.68
CA PHE A 123 18.23 18.21 4.84
C PHE A 123 18.27 19.54 5.59
N ARG A 124 19.38 20.28 5.45
CA ARG A 124 19.51 21.63 6.04
C ARG A 124 18.73 22.70 5.27
N LYS A 125 18.67 22.58 3.93
CA LYS A 125 18.02 23.59 3.08
C LYS A 125 16.53 23.28 2.95
N GLU A 126 15.72 24.31 3.20
CA GLU A 126 14.25 24.26 3.13
C GLU A 126 13.71 23.72 1.81
N ILE A 127 14.35 24.07 0.67
CA ILE A 127 13.91 23.59 -0.64
C ILE A 127 13.93 22.06 -0.76
N PHE A 128 14.93 21.39 -0.19
CA PHE A 128 15.02 19.93 -0.23
C PHE A 128 14.08 19.26 0.78
N ARG A 129 13.71 19.95 1.87
CA ARG A 129 12.69 19.49 2.81
C ARG A 129 11.31 19.45 2.14
N ASN A 130 10.96 20.54 1.48
CA ASN A 130 9.68 20.64 0.78
C ASN A 130 9.65 19.71 -0.44
N LEU A 131 10.77 19.56 -1.16
CA LEU A 131 10.89 18.60 -2.25
C LEU A 131 10.67 17.16 -1.77
N PHE A 132 11.26 16.77 -0.64
CA PHE A 132 11.02 15.48 -0.01
C PHE A 132 9.54 15.28 0.29
N LEU A 133 8.89 16.27 0.92
CA LEU A 133 7.46 16.21 1.23
C LEU A 133 6.59 16.06 -0.03
N ILE A 134 6.88 16.82 -1.09
CA ILE A 134 6.18 16.72 -2.38
C ILE A 134 6.36 15.33 -2.98
N MET A 135 7.57 14.79 -2.93
CA MET A 135 7.89 13.46 -3.45
C MET A 135 7.19 12.33 -2.68
N VAL A 136 7.02 12.47 -1.36
CA VAL A 136 6.22 11.51 -0.59
C VAL A 136 4.75 11.57 -1.00
N LEU A 137 4.17 12.77 -0.97
CA LEU A 137 2.73 12.96 -1.08
C LEU A 137 2.19 12.80 -2.50
N PHE A 138 3.04 13.04 -3.50
CA PHE A 138 2.67 13.01 -4.92
C PHE A 138 3.59 12.15 -5.77
N GLY A 139 4.79 11.77 -5.32
CA GLY A 139 5.75 11.08 -6.19
C GLY A 139 5.47 9.59 -6.41
N SER A 140 4.71 8.94 -5.53
CA SER A 140 4.42 7.50 -5.59
C SER A 140 2.94 7.23 -5.83
N LYS A 141 2.65 6.42 -6.85
CA LYS A 141 1.32 5.90 -7.16
C LYS A 141 0.79 5.03 -6.03
N ASP A 142 1.63 4.14 -5.50
CA ASP A 142 1.26 3.25 -4.40
C ASP A 142 0.83 4.03 -3.16
N PHE A 143 1.58 5.08 -2.81
CA PHE A 143 1.18 5.94 -1.69
C PHE A 143 -0.20 6.55 -1.93
N TYR A 144 -0.46 7.07 -3.13
CA TYR A 144 -1.79 7.59 -3.47
C TYR A 144 -2.87 6.51 -3.36
N ASN A 145 -2.69 5.36 -4.01
CA ASN A 145 -3.68 4.29 -4.07
C ASN A 145 -4.03 3.71 -2.68
N TYR A 146 -3.04 3.54 -1.81
CA TYR A 146 -3.26 3.01 -0.46
C TYR A 146 -3.75 4.07 0.54
N THR A 147 -3.81 5.35 0.15
CA THR A 147 -4.32 6.46 0.98
C THR A 147 -5.51 7.19 0.35
N TYR A 148 -6.09 6.64 -0.72
CA TYR A 148 -7.23 7.20 -1.44
C TYR A 148 -8.41 6.23 -1.39
N PHE A 149 -9.35 6.49 -0.50
CA PHE A 149 -10.65 5.84 -0.38
C PHE A 149 -10.62 4.30 -0.41
N SER A 150 -9.52 3.73 0.11
CA SER A 150 -9.27 2.29 0.04
C SER A 150 -9.24 1.58 1.39
N LEU A 151 -9.16 2.32 2.52
CA LEU A 151 -8.99 1.74 3.86
C LEU A 151 -7.89 0.65 3.91
N HIS A 152 -6.87 0.73 3.06
CA HIS A 152 -5.93 -0.36 2.96
C HIS A 152 -4.93 -0.31 4.14
N PRO A 153 -4.67 -1.43 4.85
CA PRO A 153 -3.63 -1.52 5.89
C PRO A 153 -2.25 -0.94 5.51
N ARG A 154 -1.88 -1.08 4.23
CA ARG A 154 -0.62 -0.56 3.67
C ARG A 154 -0.54 0.96 3.78
N GLY A 155 -1.67 1.67 3.70
CA GLY A 155 -1.74 3.12 3.88
C GLY A 155 -1.26 3.56 5.26
N VAL A 156 -1.65 2.84 6.30
CA VAL A 156 -1.22 3.12 7.68
C VAL A 156 0.28 2.87 7.85
N LEU A 157 0.77 1.75 7.31
CA LEU A 157 2.19 1.43 7.29
C LEU A 157 3.01 2.54 6.62
N LEU A 158 2.60 2.96 5.42
CA LEU A 158 3.25 4.03 4.67
C LEU A 158 3.25 5.35 5.44
N ALA A 159 2.13 5.73 6.07
CA ALA A 159 2.04 6.97 6.84
C ALA A 159 2.98 6.98 8.07
N LEU A 160 3.07 5.85 8.79
CA LEU A 160 3.89 5.72 10.00
C LEU A 160 5.38 5.47 9.71
N SER A 161 5.73 4.92 8.54
CA SER A 161 7.10 4.64 8.14
C SER A 161 8.06 5.83 8.29
N PHE A 162 7.60 7.03 7.96
CA PHE A 162 8.37 8.27 8.06
C PHE A 162 8.64 8.66 9.52
N TRP A 163 7.67 8.44 10.42
CA TRP A 163 7.84 8.64 11.86
C TRP A 163 8.81 7.64 12.46
N PHE A 164 8.68 6.37 12.07
CA PHE A 164 9.58 5.32 12.52
C PHE A 164 11.03 5.65 12.16
N LEU A 165 11.29 5.96 10.88
CA LEU A 165 12.62 6.34 10.43
C LEU A 165 13.11 7.66 11.06
N TYR A 166 12.22 8.64 11.28
CA TYR A 166 12.57 9.88 11.96
C TYR A 166 13.06 9.63 13.39
N TYR A 167 12.30 8.88 14.20
CA TYR A 167 12.70 8.61 15.58
C TYR A 167 13.93 7.72 15.66
N LEU A 168 14.05 6.73 14.76
CA LEU A 168 15.23 5.89 14.67
C LEU A 168 16.50 6.73 14.43
N LEU A 169 16.50 7.59 13.42
CA LEU A 169 17.66 8.43 13.11
C LEU A 169 17.89 9.53 14.16
N LYS A 170 16.83 10.09 14.74
CA LYS A 170 16.92 11.12 15.78
C LYS A 170 17.51 10.60 17.08
N PHE A 171 17.31 9.33 17.41
CA PHE A 171 17.85 8.71 18.63
C PHE A 171 19.35 8.98 18.82
N LYS A 172 20.12 9.04 17.73
CA LYS A 172 21.56 9.31 17.75
C LYS A 172 21.91 10.75 18.12
N GLU A 173 21.03 11.71 17.84
CA GLU A 173 21.25 13.14 18.11
C GLU A 173 20.90 13.52 19.56
N GLU A 174 20.27 12.62 20.33
CA GLU A 174 19.90 12.87 21.71
C GLU A 174 21.09 12.66 22.65
N GLU A 175 21.49 13.71 23.37
CA GLU A 175 22.62 13.67 24.32
C GLU A 175 22.22 13.04 25.67
N SER A 176 21.02 13.39 26.18
CA SER A 176 20.57 12.95 27.50
C SER A 176 19.97 11.54 27.49
N ILE A 177 20.27 10.74 28.53
CA ILE A 177 19.69 9.40 28.73
C ILE A 177 18.16 9.46 28.76
N LYS A 178 17.60 10.48 29.43
CA LYS A 178 16.16 10.72 29.50
C LYS A 178 15.54 10.83 28.10
N ASN A 179 16.12 11.64 27.21
CA ASN A 179 15.60 11.79 25.85
C ASN A 179 15.78 10.53 24.99
N LYS A 180 16.84 9.76 25.22
CA LYS A 180 17.03 8.46 24.56
C LYS A 180 15.94 7.47 24.95
N ILE A 181 15.61 7.36 26.25
CA ILE A 181 14.51 6.52 26.73
C ILE A 181 13.18 6.96 26.08
N PHE A 182 12.89 8.26 26.08
CA PHE A 182 11.69 8.77 25.39
C PHE A 182 11.67 8.47 23.90
N SER A 183 12.83 8.50 23.24
CA SER A 183 12.94 8.15 21.82
C SER A 183 12.70 6.66 21.58
N ILE A 184 13.20 5.78 22.45
CA ILE A 184 12.92 4.34 22.41
C ILE A 184 11.41 4.09 22.57
N ILE A 185 10.78 4.73 23.56
CA ILE A 185 9.33 4.61 23.76
C ILE A 185 8.57 5.05 22.50
N LYS A 186 8.96 6.16 21.88
CA LYS A 186 8.34 6.63 20.62
C LYS A 186 8.55 5.65 19.46
N ILE A 187 9.73 5.07 19.33
CA ILE A 187 10.02 4.04 18.31
C ILE A 187 9.13 2.83 18.54
N LEU A 188 9.04 2.34 19.79
CA LEU A 188 8.21 1.19 20.16
C LEU A 188 6.73 1.47 19.89
N VAL A 189 6.20 2.63 20.31
CA VAL A 189 4.81 3.00 20.06
C VAL A 189 4.50 3.06 18.56
N VAL A 190 5.34 3.72 17.77
CA VAL A 190 5.13 3.79 16.30
C VAL A 190 5.22 2.41 15.68
N PHE A 191 6.20 1.59 16.08
CA PHE A 191 6.36 0.23 15.59
C PHE A 191 5.15 -0.65 15.95
N THR A 192 4.67 -0.59 17.19
CA THR A 192 3.47 -1.30 17.63
C THR A 192 2.25 -0.90 16.80
N LEU A 193 2.04 0.41 16.55
CA LEU A 193 0.95 0.87 15.68
C LEU A 193 1.08 0.36 14.25
N MET A 194 2.30 0.30 13.70
CA MET A 194 2.53 -0.27 12.37
C MET A 194 2.17 -1.76 12.33
N VAL A 195 2.63 -2.54 13.31
CA VAL A 195 2.37 -3.98 13.37
C VAL A 195 0.89 -4.29 13.63
N LEU A 196 0.22 -3.52 14.50
CA LEU A 196 -1.23 -3.62 14.71
C LEU A 196 -2.06 -3.24 13.47
N SER A 197 -1.45 -2.55 12.51
CA SER A 197 -2.11 -2.17 11.26
C SER A 197 -1.80 -3.15 10.13
N TYR A 198 -0.55 -3.62 10.01
CA TYR A 198 -0.13 -4.50 8.93
C TYR A 198 0.98 -5.45 9.34
N ARG A 199 0.78 -6.77 9.13
CA ARG A 199 1.71 -7.84 9.56
C ARG A 199 3.13 -7.71 9.01
N ILE A 200 3.26 -7.26 7.76
CA ILE A 200 4.57 -7.06 7.09
C ILE A 200 5.41 -5.97 7.76
N SER A 201 4.81 -5.13 8.62
CA SER A 201 5.54 -4.12 9.40
C SER A 201 6.66 -4.72 10.25
N VAL A 202 6.63 -6.01 10.59
CA VAL A 202 7.76 -6.70 11.26
C VAL A 202 9.05 -6.57 10.47
N MET A 203 8.98 -6.51 9.14
CA MET A 203 10.15 -6.31 8.29
C MET A 203 10.82 -4.94 8.52
N TYR A 204 10.18 -3.97 9.18
CA TYR A 204 10.86 -2.75 9.61
C TYR A 204 11.92 -3.00 10.69
N LEU A 205 11.93 -4.17 11.35
CA LEU A 205 13.07 -4.57 12.19
C LEU A 205 14.37 -4.66 11.39
N LEU A 206 14.30 -4.88 10.07
CA LEU A 206 15.48 -4.83 9.19
C LEU A 206 16.18 -3.46 9.21
N TYR A 207 15.48 -2.37 9.54
CA TYR A 207 16.09 -1.04 9.70
C TYR A 207 16.99 -0.94 10.94
N LEU A 208 16.85 -1.85 11.91
CA LEU A 208 17.74 -1.90 13.07
C LEU A 208 19.15 -2.33 12.68
N ILE A 209 19.31 -3.17 11.65
CA ILE A 209 20.63 -3.61 11.15
C ILE A 209 21.51 -2.43 10.70
N PRO A 210 21.10 -1.60 9.70
CA PRO A 210 21.89 -0.44 9.28
C PRO A 210 22.02 0.61 10.39
N PHE A 211 21.05 0.69 11.30
CA PHE A 211 21.09 1.62 12.42
C PHE A 211 22.14 1.23 13.48
N VAL A 212 22.16 -0.03 13.90
CA VAL A 212 23.18 -0.56 14.83
C VAL A 212 24.56 -0.44 14.18
N PHE A 213 24.68 -0.78 12.89
CA PHE A 213 25.92 -0.58 12.15
C PHE A 213 26.38 0.89 12.16
N GLN A 214 25.46 1.83 11.93
CA GLN A 214 25.73 3.26 12.01
C GLN A 214 26.21 3.69 13.40
N ILE A 215 25.60 3.19 14.49
CA ILE A 215 26.02 3.48 15.87
C ILE A 215 27.45 3.02 16.09
N ILE A 216 27.75 1.74 15.79
CA ILE A 216 29.07 1.13 15.97
C ILE A 216 30.14 1.94 15.25
N VAL A 217 29.93 2.21 13.96
CA VAL A 217 30.84 2.99 13.12
C VAL A 217 31.05 4.41 13.63
N SER A 218 30.01 5.02 14.19
CA SER A 218 30.07 6.40 14.67
C SER A 218 30.66 6.60 16.06
N SER A 219 30.90 5.53 16.81
CA SER A 219 31.53 5.62 18.13
C SER A 219 32.95 6.19 18.02
N GLU A 220 33.36 7.12 18.90
CA GLU A 220 34.63 7.84 18.76
C GLU A 220 35.88 6.94 18.69
N ARG A 221 35.86 5.83 19.43
CA ARG A 221 36.94 4.82 19.41
C ARG A 221 37.11 4.24 18.02
N ILE A 222 36.01 3.88 17.38
CA ILE A 222 35.98 3.26 16.06
C ILE A 222 36.09 4.32 14.97
N LYS A 223 35.63 5.56 15.19
CA LYS A 223 35.58 6.65 14.22
C LYS A 223 36.96 6.98 13.66
N ARG A 224 38.03 6.92 14.45
CA ARG A 224 39.40 7.16 13.95
C ARG A 224 39.84 6.10 12.94
N PHE A 225 39.54 4.84 13.21
CA PHE A 225 39.87 3.72 12.33
C PHE A 225 38.94 3.65 11.11
N THR A 226 37.64 3.73 11.35
CA THR A 226 36.60 3.65 10.32
C THR A 226 36.54 4.87 9.44
N LYS A 227 36.95 6.07 9.88
CA LYS A 227 37.03 7.23 8.98
C LYS A 227 37.97 6.94 7.83
N LYS A 228 39.14 6.36 8.09
CA LYS A 228 40.10 5.97 7.03
C LYS A 228 39.54 4.88 6.12
N ILE A 229 38.78 3.93 6.67
CA ILE A 229 38.17 2.81 5.92
C ILE A 229 36.98 3.28 5.09
N ILE A 230 36.03 4.01 5.66
CA ILE A 230 34.82 4.50 4.99
C ILE A 230 35.14 5.60 3.98
N GLU A 231 36.21 6.36 4.22
CA GLU A 231 36.80 7.25 3.21
C GLU A 231 37.69 6.49 2.21
N ASN A 232 37.84 5.18 2.31
CA ASN A 232 38.53 4.38 1.31
C ASN A 232 37.55 3.98 0.19
N ARG A 233 37.99 4.08 -1.06
CA ARG A 233 37.23 3.58 -2.22
C ARG A 233 36.96 2.07 -2.11
N ILE A 234 37.82 1.33 -1.41
CA ILE A 234 37.65 -0.11 -1.19
C ILE A 234 36.32 -0.41 -0.47
N THR A 235 35.93 0.39 0.52
CA THR A 235 34.66 0.19 1.24
C THR A 235 33.45 0.50 0.36
N GLU A 236 33.55 1.52 -0.51
CA GLU A 236 32.51 1.85 -1.49
C GLU A 236 32.29 0.67 -2.47
N VAL A 237 33.39 0.09 -2.98
CA VAL A 237 33.36 -1.11 -3.84
C VAL A 237 32.82 -2.32 -3.10
N PHE A 238 33.22 -2.54 -1.84
CA PHE A 238 32.71 -3.64 -1.02
C PHE A 238 31.19 -3.58 -0.86
N PHE A 239 30.63 -2.42 -0.51
CA PHE A 239 29.17 -2.27 -0.37
C PHE A 239 28.43 -2.36 -1.71
N LEU A 240 29.06 -1.94 -2.81
CA LEU A 240 28.51 -2.16 -4.15
C LEU A 240 28.43 -3.66 -4.46
N LEU A 241 29.53 -4.39 -4.25
CA LEU A 241 29.58 -5.85 -4.44
C LEU A 241 28.60 -6.57 -3.51
N LEU A 242 28.48 -6.13 -2.25
CA LEU A 242 27.51 -6.66 -1.30
C LEU A 242 26.08 -6.43 -1.81
N SER A 243 25.77 -5.25 -2.35
CA SER A 243 24.44 -4.96 -2.90
C SER A 243 24.13 -5.83 -4.11
N ILE A 244 25.10 -6.06 -5.00
CA ILE A 244 24.96 -6.98 -6.14
C ILE A 244 24.74 -8.42 -5.64
N GLY A 245 25.54 -8.88 -4.67
CA GLY A 245 25.40 -10.20 -4.07
C GLY A 245 24.04 -10.41 -3.40
N MET A 246 23.55 -9.41 -2.66
CA MET A 246 22.22 -9.45 -2.04
C MET A 246 21.10 -9.45 -3.09
N MET A 247 21.27 -8.73 -4.20
CA MET A 247 20.34 -8.79 -5.32
C MET A 247 20.26 -10.21 -5.89
N VAL A 248 21.40 -10.83 -6.19
CA VAL A 248 21.47 -12.22 -6.70
C VAL A 248 20.84 -13.18 -5.69
N LEU A 249 21.15 -13.04 -4.41
CA LEU A 249 20.54 -13.84 -3.34
C LEU A 249 19.01 -13.68 -3.32
N GLY A 250 18.51 -12.45 -3.50
CA GLY A 250 17.07 -12.17 -3.60
C GLY A 250 16.41 -12.89 -4.77
N PHE A 251 17.08 -12.95 -5.92
CA PHE A 251 16.60 -13.70 -7.09
C PHE A 251 16.52 -15.22 -6.83
N ILE A 252 17.45 -15.76 -6.03
CA ILE A 252 17.52 -17.19 -5.68
C ILE A 252 16.48 -17.57 -4.62
N ILE A 253 16.37 -16.78 -3.55
CA ILE A 253 15.53 -17.12 -2.38
C ILE A 253 14.05 -16.82 -2.65
N THR A 254 13.77 -15.74 -3.38
CA THR A 254 12.38 -15.37 -3.63
C THR A 254 11.78 -16.37 -4.62
N PRO A 255 10.64 -17.02 -4.29
CA PRO A 255 9.96 -17.92 -5.22
C PRO A 255 9.66 -17.22 -6.55
N ASP A 256 9.27 -17.98 -7.58
CA ASP A 256 8.93 -17.46 -8.90
C ASP A 256 7.76 -16.48 -8.83
N PHE A 257 8.10 -15.24 -8.51
CA PHE A 257 7.21 -14.11 -8.58
C PHE A 257 6.90 -13.91 -10.05
N ASP A 258 5.68 -14.28 -10.44
CA ASP A 258 5.25 -14.18 -11.82
C ASP A 258 5.09 -12.71 -12.21
N VAL A 259 6.18 -12.12 -12.69
CA VAL A 259 6.22 -10.72 -13.12
C VAL A 259 5.27 -10.49 -14.30
N SER A 260 4.84 -11.53 -15.03
CA SER A 260 3.86 -11.38 -16.12
C SER A 260 2.49 -10.94 -15.62
N LEU A 261 2.13 -11.24 -14.36
CA LEU A 261 0.91 -10.70 -13.76
C LEU A 261 0.95 -9.16 -13.63
N TRP A 262 2.16 -8.59 -13.61
CA TRP A 262 2.42 -7.18 -13.31
C TRP A 262 2.92 -6.39 -14.53
N SER A 263 3.18 -7.05 -15.66
CA SER A 263 3.76 -6.43 -16.85
C SER A 263 3.03 -6.86 -18.12
N PRO A 264 2.73 -5.94 -19.05
CA PRO A 264 2.08 -6.26 -20.32
C PRO A 264 2.97 -7.04 -21.29
N ILE A 265 4.26 -7.24 -20.99
CA ILE A 265 5.18 -8.00 -21.83
C ILE A 265 5.00 -9.49 -21.51
N SER A 266 4.38 -10.21 -22.44
CA SER A 266 3.72 -11.51 -22.22
C SER A 266 4.64 -12.75 -22.20
N ASP A 267 5.96 -12.60 -22.07
CA ASP A 267 6.84 -13.77 -22.00
C ASP A 267 7.75 -13.69 -20.76
N SER A 268 7.29 -14.31 -19.68
CA SER A 268 7.96 -14.30 -18.36
C SER A 268 9.21 -15.17 -18.29
N ARG A 269 9.54 -15.93 -19.33
CA ARG A 269 10.62 -16.92 -19.26
C ARG A 269 12.01 -16.34 -19.54
N GLU A 270 12.11 -15.25 -20.29
CA GLU A 270 13.39 -14.61 -20.56
C GLU A 270 13.81 -13.67 -19.42
N THR A 271 15.04 -13.80 -18.92
CA THR A 271 15.60 -12.94 -17.86
C THR A 271 15.57 -11.45 -18.23
N THR A 272 15.80 -11.13 -19.50
CA THR A 272 15.70 -9.77 -20.05
C THR A 272 14.29 -9.22 -19.91
N SER A 273 13.28 -10.00 -20.29
CA SER A 273 11.86 -9.66 -20.14
C SER A 273 11.49 -9.45 -18.67
N GLN A 274 11.95 -10.32 -17.77
CA GLN A 274 11.73 -10.16 -16.32
C GLN A 274 12.36 -8.86 -15.78
N ILE A 275 13.59 -8.52 -16.18
CA ILE A 275 14.27 -7.29 -15.75
C ILE A 275 13.53 -6.05 -16.26
N ILE A 276 13.13 -6.05 -17.53
CA ILE A 276 12.36 -4.95 -18.14
C ILE A 276 11.02 -4.81 -17.41
N SER A 277 10.33 -5.92 -17.17
CA SER A 277 9.05 -5.98 -16.47
C SER A 277 9.16 -5.46 -15.03
N LEU A 278 10.17 -5.89 -14.27
CA LEU A 278 10.47 -5.34 -12.94
C LEU A 278 10.75 -3.84 -13.01
N GLY A 279 11.53 -3.39 -13.98
CA GLY A 279 11.79 -1.98 -14.24
C GLY A 279 10.51 -1.18 -14.49
N MET A 280 9.57 -1.73 -15.28
CA MET A 280 8.26 -1.13 -15.53
C MET A 280 7.40 -1.09 -14.26
N VAL A 281 7.38 -2.14 -13.45
CA VAL A 281 6.61 -2.17 -12.19
C VAL A 281 7.16 -1.12 -11.22
N TYR A 282 8.47 -1.09 -10.99
CA TYR A 282 9.10 -0.06 -10.16
C TYR A 282 8.84 1.34 -10.70
N PHE A 283 8.94 1.54 -12.02
CA PHE A 283 8.63 2.81 -12.64
C PHE A 283 7.18 3.21 -12.40
N SER A 284 6.23 2.28 -12.59
CA SER A 284 4.79 2.55 -12.44
C SER A 284 4.40 2.94 -11.00
N ASN A 285 5.12 2.42 -10.01
CA ASN A 285 4.78 2.61 -8.59
C ASN A 285 5.59 3.74 -7.92
N LEU A 286 6.88 3.88 -8.26
CA LEU A 286 7.75 4.96 -7.77
C LEU A 286 7.68 6.23 -8.64
N GLY A 287 7.17 6.12 -9.86
CA GLY A 287 7.01 7.22 -10.81
C GLY A 287 8.30 8.01 -11.00
N VAL A 288 8.19 9.32 -10.75
CA VAL A 288 9.28 10.29 -10.94
C VAL A 288 10.50 10.00 -10.07
N LEU A 289 10.34 9.32 -8.94
CA LEU A 289 11.45 9.01 -8.03
C LEU A 289 12.53 8.19 -8.75
N LEU A 290 12.13 7.25 -9.62
CA LEU A 290 13.03 6.31 -10.24
C LEU A 290 14.09 6.97 -11.14
N ILE A 291 13.80 8.13 -11.74
CA ILE A 291 14.76 8.85 -12.61
C ILE A 291 15.98 9.35 -11.84
N PHE A 292 15.78 9.82 -10.61
CA PHE A 292 16.86 10.35 -9.79
C PHE A 292 17.47 9.32 -8.85
N LEU A 293 16.82 8.17 -8.70
CA LEU A 293 17.27 7.10 -7.83
C LEU A 293 18.69 6.61 -8.22
N PRO A 294 19.05 6.34 -9.50
CA PRO A 294 20.41 6.00 -9.88
C PRO A 294 21.43 7.09 -9.54
N ILE A 295 21.11 8.36 -9.80
CA ILE A 295 22.00 9.50 -9.48
C ILE A 295 22.18 9.62 -7.96
N GLY A 296 21.10 9.38 -7.20
CA GLY A 296 21.10 9.35 -5.75
C GLY A 296 21.97 8.22 -5.19
N LEU A 297 21.84 7.01 -5.74
CA LEU A 297 22.69 5.86 -5.39
C LEU A 297 24.16 6.18 -5.66
N LEU A 298 24.48 6.66 -6.86
CA LEU A 298 25.84 7.11 -7.20
C LEU A 298 26.33 8.21 -6.25
N SER A 299 25.46 9.11 -5.79
CA SER A 299 25.83 10.14 -4.81
C SER A 299 26.21 9.56 -3.44
N ILE A 300 25.57 8.46 -3.01
CA ILE A 300 25.90 7.75 -1.77
C ILE A 300 27.29 7.09 -1.89
N PHE A 301 27.57 6.46 -3.03
CA PHE A 301 28.85 5.79 -3.26
C PHE A 301 30.00 6.75 -3.59
N PHE A 302 29.77 7.87 -4.28
CA PHE A 302 30.85 8.70 -4.81
C PHE A 302 30.89 10.15 -4.31
N SER A 303 29.78 10.70 -3.77
CA SER A 303 29.69 12.13 -3.41
C SER A 303 29.83 12.39 -1.90
N ARG A 304 31.07 12.30 -1.40
CA ARG A 304 31.41 12.44 0.04
C ARG A 304 31.00 13.76 0.69
N LYS A 305 30.89 14.85 -0.09
CA LYS A 305 30.56 16.19 0.45
C LYS A 305 29.07 16.40 0.67
N GLU A 306 28.22 15.61 0.03
CA GLU A 306 26.78 15.91 -0.05
C GLU A 306 25.92 15.07 0.89
N VAL A 307 26.42 13.90 1.30
CA VAL A 307 25.81 13.03 2.30
C VAL A 307 26.51 13.26 3.63
N ASP A 308 25.74 13.48 4.70
CA ASP A 308 26.30 13.62 6.03
C ASP A 308 27.09 12.35 6.39
N PHE A 309 28.37 12.51 6.73
CA PHE A 309 29.30 11.40 6.98
C PHE A 309 28.72 10.43 8.00
N ASP A 310 28.02 10.97 9.01
CA ASP A 310 27.45 10.21 10.10
C ASP A 310 26.25 9.34 9.71
N ARG A 311 25.67 9.53 8.51
CA ARG A 311 24.48 8.80 8.00
C ARG A 311 24.77 7.95 6.76
N ARG A 312 25.93 8.14 6.13
CA ARG A 312 26.36 7.33 4.98
C ARG A 312 26.43 5.83 5.27
N PRO A 313 26.93 5.35 6.43
CA PRO A 313 26.98 3.91 6.73
C PRO A 313 25.61 3.26 6.76
N PHE A 314 24.61 3.96 7.31
CA PHE A 314 23.22 3.52 7.31
C PHE A 314 22.71 3.32 5.88
N LEU A 315 22.95 4.31 5.01
CA LEU A 315 22.53 4.27 3.61
C LEU A 315 23.20 3.15 2.80
N LEU A 316 24.47 2.85 3.07
CA LEU A 316 25.19 1.78 2.37
C LEU A 316 24.59 0.40 2.69
N VAL A 317 24.31 0.14 3.97
CA VAL A 317 23.73 -1.15 4.40
C VAL A 317 22.27 -1.29 3.96
N ILE A 318 21.45 -0.23 4.12
CA ILE A 318 20.03 -0.30 3.73
C ILE A 318 19.85 -0.48 2.22
N VAL A 319 20.74 0.08 1.38
CA VAL A 319 20.70 -0.13 -0.07
C VAL A 319 20.96 -1.59 -0.42
N SER A 320 21.88 -2.27 0.29
CA SER A 320 22.09 -3.71 0.11
C SER A 320 20.86 -4.53 0.52
N LEU A 321 20.15 -4.12 1.57
CA LEU A 321 18.89 -4.77 1.99
C LEU A 321 17.75 -4.51 1.00
N ILE A 322 17.67 -3.31 0.43
CA ILE A 322 16.71 -3.00 -0.65
C ILE A 322 16.93 -3.94 -1.83
N ALA A 323 18.20 -4.14 -2.23
CA ALA A 323 18.56 -5.02 -3.34
C ALA A 323 18.08 -6.47 -3.12
N LEU A 324 18.10 -6.98 -1.89
CA LEU A 324 17.56 -8.30 -1.54
C LEU A 324 16.06 -8.43 -1.83
N SER A 325 15.30 -7.36 -1.62
CA SER A 325 13.83 -7.33 -1.83
C SER A 325 13.41 -7.04 -3.27
N TRP A 326 14.35 -6.86 -4.20
CA TRP A 326 14.08 -6.30 -5.52
C TRP A 326 13.11 -7.12 -6.38
N LYS A 327 13.08 -8.44 -6.20
CA LYS A 327 12.17 -9.35 -6.93
C LYS A 327 10.70 -9.22 -6.48
N ILE A 328 10.42 -8.52 -5.37
CA ILE A 328 9.07 -8.31 -4.84
C ILE A 328 8.73 -6.81 -4.77
N PRO A 329 8.46 -6.17 -5.92
CA PRO A 329 8.46 -4.71 -6.04
C PRO A 329 7.44 -4.03 -5.12
N VAL A 330 6.21 -4.56 -5.02
CA VAL A 330 5.15 -3.96 -4.19
C VAL A 330 5.58 -3.85 -2.72
N TYR A 331 6.09 -4.93 -2.13
CA TYR A 331 6.53 -4.91 -0.74
C TYR A 331 7.84 -4.15 -0.56
N SER A 332 8.77 -4.23 -1.52
CA SER A 332 10.00 -3.44 -1.50
C SER A 332 9.69 -1.94 -1.47
N ILE A 333 8.76 -1.48 -2.31
CA ILE A 333 8.34 -0.07 -2.37
C ILE A 333 7.66 0.32 -1.06
N VAL A 334 6.71 -0.46 -0.56
CA VAL A 334 6.00 -0.15 0.69
C VAL A 334 6.94 -0.11 1.90
N LEU A 335 7.91 -1.03 1.98
CA LEU A 335 8.88 -1.08 3.08
C LEU A 335 9.91 0.04 2.99
N PHE A 336 10.40 0.36 1.79
CA PHE A 336 11.55 1.25 1.60
C PHE A 336 11.20 2.61 1.00
N LEU A 337 9.91 2.98 0.87
CA LEU A 337 9.49 4.27 0.30
C LEU A 337 10.23 5.48 0.91
N PRO A 338 10.39 5.61 2.26
CA PRO A 338 11.13 6.74 2.81
C PRO A 338 12.59 6.81 2.34
N ILE A 339 13.21 5.65 2.09
CA ILE A 339 14.59 5.54 1.62
C ILE A 339 14.65 5.85 0.12
N TYR A 340 13.73 5.32 -0.69
CA TYR A 340 13.63 5.66 -2.11
C TYR A 340 13.46 7.17 -2.32
N VAL A 341 12.60 7.82 -1.54
CA VAL A 341 12.44 9.27 -1.61
C VAL A 341 13.71 9.99 -1.15
N TRP A 342 14.35 9.54 -0.07
CA TRP A 342 15.61 10.14 0.40
C TRP A 342 16.70 10.09 -0.69
N ILE A 343 16.93 8.92 -1.27
CA ILE A 343 17.90 8.70 -2.34
C ILE A 343 17.57 9.57 -3.56
N SER A 344 16.30 9.63 -3.96
CA SER A 344 15.86 10.44 -5.10
C SER A 344 16.11 11.94 -4.89
N VAL A 345 15.84 12.46 -3.69
CA VAL A 345 16.14 13.87 -3.35
C VAL A 345 17.65 14.14 -3.35
N LEU A 346 18.47 13.18 -2.91
CA LEU A 346 19.93 13.28 -3.04
C LEU A 346 20.36 13.33 -4.52
N GLY A 347 19.72 12.53 -5.37
CA GLY A 347 19.92 12.56 -6.83
C GLY A 347 19.63 13.93 -7.42
N ILE A 348 18.48 14.54 -7.08
CA ILE A 348 18.14 15.90 -7.52
C ILE A 348 19.16 16.92 -7.02
N LYS A 349 19.53 16.85 -5.74
CA LYS A 349 20.51 17.74 -5.14
C LYS A 349 21.85 17.67 -5.88
N GLN A 350 22.28 16.47 -6.26
CA GLN A 350 23.50 16.23 -7.02
C GLN A 350 23.39 16.74 -8.47
N SER A 351 22.28 16.49 -9.15
CA SER A 351 22.04 17.02 -10.51
C SER A 351 22.09 18.54 -10.52
N VAL A 352 21.44 19.20 -9.55
CA VAL A 352 21.47 20.67 -9.41
C VAL A 352 22.89 21.17 -9.12
N SER A 353 23.65 20.48 -8.28
CA SER A 353 25.03 20.88 -7.94
C SER A 353 25.97 20.74 -9.15
N PHE A 354 25.81 19.67 -9.94
CA PHE A 354 26.54 19.43 -11.17
C PHE A 354 26.28 20.52 -12.22
N LEU A 355 25.01 20.82 -12.49
CA LEU A 355 24.62 21.86 -13.45
C LEU A 355 25.13 23.24 -13.00
N ARG A 356 25.09 23.54 -11.71
CA ARG A 356 25.64 24.78 -11.16
C ARG A 356 27.15 24.93 -11.42
N LYS A 357 27.92 23.85 -11.29
CA LYS A 357 29.37 23.87 -11.58
C LYS A 357 29.67 24.16 -13.04
N LYS A 358 28.76 23.80 -13.95
CA LYS A 358 28.85 24.10 -15.39
C LYS A 358 28.39 25.52 -15.76
N GLY A 359 28.22 26.42 -14.79
CA GLY A 359 27.84 27.81 -15.02
C GLY A 359 26.33 28.02 -15.21
N CYS A 360 25.50 26.97 -15.13
CA CYS A 360 24.05 27.16 -15.15
C CYS A 360 23.60 27.89 -13.88
N SER A 361 22.74 28.90 -14.05
CA SER A 361 22.13 29.59 -12.91
C SER A 361 21.34 28.59 -12.06
N ASN A 362 21.26 28.81 -10.74
CA ASN A 362 20.48 27.97 -9.83
C ASN A 362 19.03 27.76 -10.32
N LYS A 363 18.47 28.75 -11.02
CA LYS A 363 17.12 28.71 -11.57
C LYS A 363 17.04 27.75 -12.76
N PHE A 364 18.00 27.85 -13.69
CA PHE A 364 18.04 27.02 -14.88
C PHE A 364 18.32 25.55 -14.55
N SER A 365 19.25 25.28 -13.64
CA SER A 365 19.56 23.92 -13.21
C SER A 365 18.37 23.19 -12.59
N PHE A 366 17.59 23.92 -11.78
CA PHE A 366 16.38 23.38 -11.17
C PHE A 366 15.26 23.22 -12.18
N LEU A 367 15.09 24.20 -13.09
CA LEU A 367 14.13 24.11 -14.19
C LEU A 367 14.43 22.90 -15.07
N LEU A 368 15.68 22.66 -15.44
CA LEU A 368 16.10 21.52 -16.24
C LEU A 368 15.73 20.20 -15.57
N CYS A 369 16.03 20.06 -14.27
CA CYS A 369 15.65 18.86 -13.51
C CYS A 369 14.12 18.71 -13.46
N ALA A 370 13.38 19.80 -13.28
CA ALA A 370 11.91 19.82 -13.30
C ALA A 370 11.33 19.44 -14.65
N SER A 371 11.91 19.94 -15.74
CA SER A 371 11.50 19.59 -17.09
C SER A 371 11.88 18.15 -17.43
N ILE A 372 13.01 17.62 -16.96
CA ILE A 372 13.36 16.20 -17.11
C ILE A 372 12.35 15.33 -16.36
N VAL A 373 11.93 15.73 -15.17
CA VAL A 373 10.84 15.08 -14.41
C VAL A 373 9.52 15.10 -15.18
N GLY A 374 9.12 16.28 -15.66
CA GLY A 374 7.90 16.43 -16.44
C GLY A 374 7.95 15.61 -17.73
N LEU A 375 9.05 15.68 -18.47
CA LEU A 375 9.26 14.93 -19.71
C LEU A 375 9.32 13.43 -19.49
N SER A 376 9.94 12.94 -18.43
CA SER A 376 10.01 11.50 -18.16
C SER A 376 8.66 10.93 -17.71
N ALA A 377 7.89 11.68 -16.92
CA ALA A 377 6.50 11.36 -16.65
C ALA A 377 5.68 11.33 -17.95
N VAL A 378 5.92 12.28 -18.86
CA VAL A 378 5.27 12.34 -20.19
C VAL A 378 5.74 11.20 -21.11
N VAL A 379 7.03 10.88 -21.18
CA VAL A 379 7.59 9.83 -22.06
C VAL A 379 7.10 8.47 -21.64
N VAL A 380 6.92 8.20 -20.35
CA VAL A 380 6.29 6.96 -19.92
C VAL A 380 4.80 6.94 -20.21
N HIS A 381 4.13 8.08 -20.17
CA HIS A 381 2.77 8.19 -20.72
C HIS A 381 2.73 7.92 -22.22
N VAL A 382 3.71 8.43 -22.96
CA VAL A 382 3.82 8.17 -24.40
C VAL A 382 4.04 6.68 -24.62
N ILE A 383 4.98 6.02 -23.95
CA ILE A 383 5.26 4.58 -24.11
C ILE A 383 4.10 3.69 -23.63
N TYR A 384 3.47 4.02 -22.50
CA TYR A 384 2.34 3.26 -21.96
C TYR A 384 1.04 3.47 -22.76
N ILE A 385 0.94 4.57 -23.52
CA ILE A 385 -0.28 4.97 -24.24
C ILE A 385 -0.02 5.33 -25.71
N SER A 386 0.97 4.70 -26.35
CA SER A 386 1.46 5.07 -27.70
C SER A 386 0.46 4.84 -28.84
N ILE A 387 -0.72 4.26 -28.63
CA ILE A 387 -1.68 4.05 -29.72
C ILE A 387 -2.87 5.04 -29.67
N ILE A 388 -3.24 5.63 -28.52
CA ILE A 388 -4.51 6.36 -28.40
C ILE A 388 -4.38 7.80 -27.86
N VAL A 389 -3.28 8.18 -27.20
CA VAL A 389 -3.19 9.46 -26.45
C VAL A 389 -2.62 10.66 -27.21
N TYR A 390 -2.29 10.52 -28.49
CA TYR A 390 -1.74 11.61 -29.33
C TYR A 390 -2.60 12.90 -29.34
N VAL A 391 -3.93 12.77 -29.29
CA VAL A 391 -4.86 13.92 -29.26
C VAL A 391 -4.96 14.55 -27.86
N ARG A 392 -4.86 13.75 -26.79
CA ARG A 392 -4.98 14.21 -25.40
C ARG A 392 -3.66 14.83 -24.87
N ILE A 393 -2.51 14.40 -25.40
CA ILE A 393 -1.16 14.95 -25.12
C ILE A 393 -1.06 16.43 -25.45
N THR A 394 -1.58 16.84 -26.60
CA THR A 394 -1.51 18.23 -27.07
C THR A 394 -2.25 19.16 -26.12
N TYR A 395 -3.42 18.72 -25.62
CA TYR A 395 -4.19 19.46 -24.60
C TYR A 395 -3.45 19.57 -23.27
N PHE A 396 -2.79 18.50 -22.81
CA PHE A 396 -2.05 18.50 -21.55
C PHE A 396 -0.82 19.42 -21.57
N VAL A 397 0.01 19.34 -22.63
CA VAL A 397 1.19 20.21 -22.77
C VAL A 397 0.77 21.68 -22.82
N VAL A 398 -0.32 21.98 -23.52
CA VAL A 398 -0.90 23.33 -23.58
C VAL A 398 -1.44 23.77 -22.22
N LEU A 399 -2.15 22.92 -21.48
CA LEU A 399 -2.67 23.22 -20.14
C LEU A 399 -1.56 23.43 -19.09
N VAL A 400 -0.49 22.63 -19.13
CA VAL A 400 0.67 22.80 -18.22
C VAL A 400 1.46 24.05 -18.58
N ALA A 401 1.64 24.32 -19.88
CA ALA A 401 2.30 25.55 -20.33
C ALA A 401 1.49 26.79 -19.92
N ILE A 402 0.19 26.83 -20.22
CA ILE A 402 -0.70 27.96 -19.90
C ILE A 402 -0.90 28.10 -18.38
N GLY A 403 -1.19 26.99 -17.70
CA GLY A 403 -1.40 26.96 -16.25
C GLY A 403 -0.12 27.33 -15.48
N GLY A 404 1.01 26.73 -15.84
CA GLY A 404 2.31 27.06 -15.25
C GLY A 404 2.71 28.52 -15.50
N TYR A 405 2.46 29.05 -16.70
CA TYR A 405 2.76 30.43 -17.05
C TYR A 405 1.82 31.43 -16.35
N GLY A 406 0.52 31.12 -16.28
CA GLY A 406 -0.48 31.93 -15.58
C GLY A 406 -0.25 31.97 -14.07
N LEU A 407 0.03 30.83 -13.45
CA LEU A 407 0.33 30.72 -12.03
C LEU A 407 1.66 31.41 -11.70
N PHE A 408 2.66 31.31 -12.59
CA PHE A 408 3.89 32.09 -12.50
C PHE A 408 3.61 33.60 -12.53
N PHE A 409 2.71 34.08 -13.39
CA PHE A 409 2.36 35.50 -13.49
C PHE A 409 1.60 36.01 -12.26
N ILE A 410 0.63 35.24 -11.75
CA ILE A 410 -0.13 35.55 -10.53
C ILE A 410 0.82 35.59 -9.32
N VAL A 411 1.65 34.56 -9.17
CA VAL A 411 2.65 34.50 -8.09
C VAL A 411 3.68 35.62 -8.23
N LYS A 412 4.09 35.99 -9.45
CA LYS A 412 4.97 37.14 -9.69
C LYS A 412 4.32 38.45 -9.30
N ARG A 413 3.02 38.63 -9.57
CA ARG A 413 2.27 39.87 -9.33
C ARG A 413 1.87 40.07 -7.87
N TYR A 414 1.57 39.00 -7.14
CA TYR A 414 1.02 39.08 -5.78
C TYR A 414 1.98 38.61 -4.67
N LEU A 415 3.04 37.84 -4.97
CA LEU A 415 4.06 37.40 -4.01
C LEU A 415 5.41 38.12 -4.27
N PHE A 416 5.37 39.44 -4.43
CA PHE A 416 6.54 40.31 -4.58
C PHE A 416 7.40 40.24 -3.30
N GLY A 417 8.37 39.33 -3.29
CA GLY A 417 9.34 39.16 -2.19
C GLY A 417 9.88 37.74 -2.06
N PHE A 418 9.09 36.72 -2.45
CA PHE A 418 9.44 35.32 -2.25
C PHE A 418 9.98 34.64 -3.53
N LYS A 419 11.04 35.21 -4.13
CA LYS A 419 11.66 34.71 -5.39
C LYS A 419 12.05 33.22 -5.37
N ARG A 420 12.28 32.61 -4.19
CA ARG A 420 12.55 31.16 -4.05
C ARG A 420 11.30 30.29 -4.00
N MET A 421 10.17 30.82 -3.50
CA MET A 421 8.94 30.06 -3.28
C MET A 421 8.19 29.83 -4.61
N GLN A 422 8.29 30.76 -5.55
CA GLN A 422 7.63 30.69 -6.87
C GLN A 422 8.04 29.42 -7.65
N TRP A 423 9.29 28.99 -7.55
CA TRP A 423 9.79 27.82 -8.29
C TRP A 423 9.40 26.50 -7.64
N VAL A 424 9.27 26.46 -6.31
CA VAL A 424 8.74 25.28 -5.62
C VAL A 424 7.27 25.09 -6.01
N LEU A 425 6.51 26.19 -6.16
CA LEU A 425 5.13 26.15 -6.63
C LEU A 425 5.01 25.68 -8.08
N VAL A 426 5.89 26.13 -8.99
CA VAL A 426 5.93 25.62 -10.38
C VAL A 426 6.29 24.14 -10.42
N PHE A 427 7.28 23.71 -9.64
CA PHE A 427 7.68 22.30 -9.56
C PHE A 427 6.58 21.43 -8.95
N MET A 428 5.92 21.93 -7.89
CA MET A 428 4.72 21.32 -7.35
C MET A 428 3.66 21.18 -8.43
N PHE A 429 3.34 22.26 -9.15
CA PHE A 429 2.31 22.23 -10.17
C PHE A 429 2.62 21.21 -11.27
N ILE A 430 3.88 21.11 -11.71
CA ILE A 430 4.31 20.11 -12.70
C ILE A 430 4.14 18.68 -12.15
N ILE A 431 4.64 18.39 -10.95
CA ILE A 431 4.47 17.07 -10.32
C ILE A 431 2.99 16.76 -10.08
N LEU A 432 2.24 17.74 -9.62
CA LEU A 432 0.83 17.61 -9.31
C LEU A 432 0.04 17.28 -10.57
N THR A 433 0.23 18.07 -11.61
CA THR A 433 -0.47 17.89 -12.89
C THR A 433 -0.04 16.58 -13.55
N SER A 434 1.25 16.23 -13.54
CA SER A 434 1.70 14.94 -14.07
C SER A 434 1.07 13.76 -13.32
N ASN A 435 0.96 13.84 -11.98
CA ASN A 435 0.35 12.76 -11.20
C ASN A 435 -1.17 12.73 -11.30
N ILE A 436 -1.85 13.89 -11.33
CA ILE A 436 -3.31 13.94 -11.53
C ILE A 436 -3.66 13.35 -12.88
N LEU A 437 -2.93 13.72 -13.95
CA LEU A 437 -3.19 13.10 -15.25
C LEU A 437 -2.82 11.63 -15.27
N PHE A 438 -1.73 11.23 -14.62
CA PHE A 438 -1.38 9.81 -14.51
C PHE A 438 -2.46 9.01 -13.80
N LEU A 439 -3.01 9.55 -12.70
CA LEU A 439 -4.12 8.92 -11.97
C LEU A 439 -5.38 8.88 -12.81
N GLN A 440 -5.73 9.98 -13.48
CA GLN A 440 -6.95 10.08 -14.27
C GLN A 440 -6.91 9.20 -15.52
N THR A 441 -5.74 9.07 -16.16
CA THR A 441 -5.56 8.17 -17.31
C THR A 441 -5.41 6.70 -16.89
N ALA A 442 -4.78 6.41 -15.76
CA ALA A 442 -4.78 5.06 -15.19
C ALA A 442 -6.21 4.62 -14.81
N TYR A 443 -7.02 5.56 -14.32
CA TYR A 443 -8.41 5.34 -13.93
C TYR A 443 -9.34 5.16 -15.16
N GLU A 444 -9.36 6.13 -16.08
CA GLU A 444 -10.17 6.06 -17.31
C GLU A 444 -9.70 4.94 -18.26
N GLY A 445 -8.41 4.59 -18.21
CA GLY A 445 -7.82 3.45 -18.89
C GLY A 445 -8.25 2.11 -18.29
N GLN A 446 -8.63 2.05 -17.01
CA GLN A 446 -9.12 0.82 -16.39
C GLN A 446 -10.58 0.54 -16.73
N GLU A 447 -11.43 1.57 -16.84
CA GLU A 447 -12.85 1.40 -17.18
C GLU A 447 -13.09 1.10 -18.67
N ASN A 448 -12.35 1.74 -19.60
CA ASN A 448 -12.59 1.58 -21.05
C ASN A 448 -11.83 0.42 -21.71
N TYR A 449 -10.77 -0.10 -21.09
CA TYR A 449 -9.92 -1.16 -21.68
C TYR A 449 -10.15 -2.54 -21.05
N ALA A 450 -11.17 -2.70 -20.22
CA ALA A 450 -11.66 -4.02 -19.80
C ALA A 450 -12.15 -4.87 -20.98
N SER A 451 -12.48 -4.25 -22.13
CA SER A 451 -13.02 -4.96 -23.31
C SER A 451 -12.05 -5.13 -24.47
N LEU A 452 -10.89 -4.45 -24.49
CA LEU A 452 -9.98 -4.43 -25.64
C LEU A 452 -8.54 -4.72 -25.18
N TRP A 453 -8.16 -5.99 -25.33
CA TRP A 453 -6.80 -6.58 -25.23
C TRP A 453 -6.19 -6.83 -23.84
N ILE A 454 -6.14 -8.14 -23.48
CA ILE A 454 -5.05 -8.91 -22.83
C ILE A 454 -4.16 -8.16 -21.83
N ALA A 455 -4.73 -7.43 -20.88
CA ALA A 455 -4.00 -7.03 -19.68
C ALA A 455 -4.76 -7.55 -18.44
N PRO A 456 -4.13 -8.34 -17.54
CA PRO A 456 -4.78 -8.83 -16.32
C PRO A 456 -5.20 -7.70 -15.34
N TYR A 457 -4.90 -6.43 -15.64
CA TYR A 457 -5.20 -5.29 -14.76
C TYR A 457 -6.58 -4.65 -14.94
N SER A 458 -7.16 -4.62 -16.15
CA SER A 458 -8.51 -4.07 -16.34
C SER A 458 -9.60 -5.03 -15.82
N LEU A 459 -9.25 -6.30 -15.61
CA LEU A 459 -10.10 -7.35 -15.06
C LEU A 459 -10.21 -7.30 -13.51
N ASN A 460 -9.33 -6.59 -12.80
CA ASN A 460 -9.40 -6.43 -11.33
C ASN A 460 -10.36 -5.33 -10.87
N TYR A 461 -10.90 -4.52 -11.79
CA TYR A 461 -11.82 -3.43 -11.40
C TYR A 461 -13.17 -3.95 -10.90
N SER A 462 -13.67 -5.03 -11.53
CA SER A 462 -14.87 -5.73 -11.07
C SER A 462 -14.68 -6.39 -9.71
N GLN A 463 -13.45 -6.52 -9.19
CA GLN A 463 -13.14 -7.06 -7.85
C GLN A 463 -13.03 -5.98 -6.78
N ASN A 464 -12.86 -4.71 -7.16
CA ASN A 464 -12.57 -3.63 -6.22
C ASN A 464 -13.81 -2.87 -5.75
N HIS A 465 -14.97 -3.14 -6.36
CA HIS A 465 -16.27 -2.56 -6.01
C HIS A 465 -17.31 -3.66 -5.85
N ILE A 466 -18.42 -3.32 -5.19
CA ILE A 466 -19.63 -4.14 -5.21
C ILE A 466 -20.26 -3.96 -6.58
N THR A 467 -20.50 -5.05 -7.31
CA THR A 467 -21.16 -4.99 -8.62
C THR A 467 -22.66 -4.72 -8.47
N ASN A 468 -23.33 -4.27 -9.53
CA ASN A 468 -24.79 -4.09 -9.49
C ASN A 468 -25.52 -5.41 -9.15
N ASP A 469 -25.01 -6.54 -9.64
CA ASP A 469 -25.60 -7.84 -9.33
C ASP A 469 -25.38 -8.25 -7.87
N GLU A 470 -24.19 -7.94 -7.32
CA GLU A 470 -23.92 -8.11 -5.89
C GLU A 470 -24.80 -7.20 -5.04
N LEU A 471 -25.07 -5.96 -5.49
CA LEU A 471 -26.02 -5.06 -4.84
C LEU A 471 -27.44 -5.64 -4.84
N LEU A 472 -27.89 -6.24 -5.94
CA LEU A 472 -29.19 -6.92 -6.00
C LEU A 472 -29.25 -8.10 -5.02
N VAL A 473 -28.17 -8.89 -4.94
CA VAL A 473 -28.02 -9.97 -3.96
C VAL A 473 -28.12 -9.42 -2.53
N ILE A 474 -27.42 -8.33 -2.25
CA ILE A 474 -27.42 -7.64 -0.96
C ILE A 474 -28.82 -7.09 -0.63
N GLU A 475 -29.50 -6.47 -1.58
CA GLU A 475 -30.84 -5.92 -1.39
C GLU A 475 -31.87 -7.03 -1.13
N TYR A 476 -31.77 -8.14 -1.86
CA TYR A 476 -32.62 -9.31 -1.68
C TYR A 476 -32.46 -9.94 -0.29
N ILE A 477 -31.22 -10.20 0.14
CA ILE A 477 -30.97 -10.79 1.47
C ILE A 477 -31.53 -9.87 2.58
N LYS A 478 -31.39 -8.54 2.41
CA LYS A 478 -31.99 -7.54 3.31
C LYS A 478 -33.51 -7.57 3.29
N SER A 479 -34.16 -7.63 2.13
CA SER A 479 -35.62 -7.62 2.01
C SER A 479 -36.26 -8.88 2.59
N GLU A 480 -35.62 -10.03 2.44
CA GLU A 480 -36.09 -11.31 2.98
C GLU A 480 -35.83 -11.46 4.48
N GLY A 481 -35.11 -10.52 5.11
CA GLY A 481 -34.77 -10.60 6.54
C GLY A 481 -33.96 -11.85 6.88
N ILE A 482 -33.14 -12.34 5.95
CA ILE A 482 -32.36 -13.56 6.14
C ILE A 482 -31.25 -13.28 7.16
N ASN A 483 -31.47 -13.76 8.38
CA ASN A 483 -30.47 -13.77 9.44
C ASN A 483 -29.74 -15.12 9.40
N GLY A 484 -28.45 -15.13 9.11
CA GLY A 484 -27.66 -16.35 9.00
C GLY A 484 -26.24 -16.13 8.49
N THR A 485 -25.43 -17.19 8.52
CA THR A 485 -24.08 -17.23 7.98
C THR A 485 -24.05 -17.41 6.47
N ILE A 486 -23.48 -16.45 5.76
CA ILE A 486 -23.32 -16.52 4.32
C ILE A 486 -22.02 -17.29 4.02
N LEU A 487 -22.12 -18.51 3.49
CA LEU A 487 -20.98 -19.26 2.97
C LEU A 487 -20.77 -18.93 1.50
N THR A 488 -19.57 -18.53 1.15
CA THR A 488 -19.25 -18.23 -0.25
C THR A 488 -18.08 -19.07 -0.70
N SER A 489 -18.10 -19.56 -1.94
CA SER A 489 -16.93 -20.24 -2.50
C SER A 489 -15.81 -19.26 -2.90
N SER A 490 -16.07 -17.95 -2.88
CA SER A 490 -15.18 -16.89 -3.31
C SER A 490 -14.86 -15.95 -2.17
N THR A 491 -13.58 -15.84 -1.85
CA THR A 491 -13.10 -14.94 -0.80
C THR A 491 -13.42 -13.49 -1.11
N THR A 492 -13.22 -13.07 -2.37
CA THR A 492 -13.61 -11.75 -2.90
C THR A 492 -15.07 -11.43 -2.65
N LEU A 493 -15.96 -12.35 -2.98
CA LEU A 493 -17.39 -12.16 -2.80
C LEU A 493 -17.76 -12.09 -1.31
N SER A 494 -17.20 -12.97 -0.48
CA SER A 494 -17.40 -12.95 0.97
C SER A 494 -17.08 -11.60 1.57
N ARG A 495 -15.88 -11.07 1.29
CA ARG A 495 -15.44 -9.80 1.88
C ARG A 495 -16.34 -8.66 1.45
N ARG A 496 -16.75 -8.60 0.18
CA ARG A 496 -17.65 -7.56 -0.34
C ARG A 496 -19.03 -7.59 0.28
N ILE A 497 -19.66 -8.77 0.33
CA ILE A 497 -20.96 -8.95 1.00
C ILE A 497 -20.83 -8.60 2.48
N GLY A 498 -19.73 -9.03 3.12
CA GLY A 498 -19.45 -8.74 4.52
C GLY A 498 -19.30 -7.24 4.80
N GLY A 499 -18.56 -6.54 3.93
CA GLY A 499 -18.39 -5.09 3.98
C GLY A 499 -19.68 -4.31 3.70
N ALA A 500 -20.69 -4.92 3.08
CA ALA A 500 -22.02 -4.34 2.91
C ALA A 500 -22.90 -4.40 4.19
N GLY A 501 -22.34 -4.92 5.29
CA GLY A 501 -22.97 -5.01 6.60
C GLY A 501 -23.62 -6.35 6.91
N PHE A 502 -23.42 -7.38 6.07
CA PHE A 502 -23.88 -8.73 6.39
C PHE A 502 -22.89 -9.42 7.30
N LEU A 503 -23.36 -9.75 8.49
CA LEU A 503 -22.59 -10.54 9.43
C LEU A 503 -23.38 -11.80 9.80
N PRO A 504 -22.77 -12.98 9.64
CA PRO A 504 -21.41 -13.27 9.15
C PRO A 504 -21.31 -13.73 7.70
N THR A 505 -20.14 -13.54 7.09
CA THR A 505 -19.79 -14.05 5.76
C THR A 505 -18.51 -14.86 5.86
N ILE A 506 -18.55 -16.16 5.54
CA ILE A 506 -17.41 -17.06 5.58
C ILE A 506 -16.93 -17.32 4.14
N PRO A 507 -15.68 -16.95 3.82
CA PRO A 507 -15.08 -17.26 2.54
C PRO A 507 -14.56 -18.69 2.50
N GLY A 508 -14.68 -19.34 1.34
CA GLY A 508 -14.09 -20.65 1.13
C GLY A 508 -12.56 -20.61 1.11
N TYR A 509 -11.93 -21.63 1.69
CA TYR A 509 -10.52 -22.04 1.57
C TYR A 509 -9.40 -21.31 2.33
N HIS A 510 -9.69 -20.39 3.27
CA HIS A 510 -8.58 -19.66 3.90
C HIS A 510 -8.71 -19.55 5.42
N THR A 511 -7.74 -20.17 6.11
CA THR A 511 -7.41 -20.02 7.54
C THR A 511 -7.01 -18.59 7.95
N GLU A 512 -7.09 -17.64 7.01
CA GLU A 512 -6.86 -16.21 7.24
C GLU A 512 -8.02 -15.54 7.97
N HIS A 513 -9.20 -16.18 7.98
CA HIS A 513 -10.41 -15.57 8.48
C HIS A 513 -10.73 -15.89 9.94
N PRO A 514 -11.42 -14.95 10.63
CA PRO A 514 -11.89 -15.08 12.01
C PRO A 514 -12.53 -16.40 12.31
N LEU A 515 -12.15 -16.97 13.46
CA LEU A 515 -12.95 -17.96 14.16
C LEU A 515 -14.29 -17.36 14.53
N TYR A 516 -15.23 -17.41 13.61
CA TYR A 516 -16.59 -17.04 13.94
C TYR A 516 -17.45 -18.31 14.07
N TYR A 517 -18.11 -18.41 15.24
CA TYR A 517 -19.29 -19.21 15.60
C TYR A 517 -19.04 -20.53 16.30
N GLY A 518 -17.95 -20.69 17.04
CA GLY A 518 -17.76 -21.90 17.84
C GLY A 518 -17.67 -23.17 17.00
N TRP A 519 -17.35 -23.05 15.69
CA TRP A 519 -17.06 -24.20 14.83
C TRP A 519 -15.81 -24.93 15.30
N ILE A 520 -14.83 -24.16 15.77
CA ILE A 520 -13.64 -24.68 16.43
C ILE A 520 -13.57 -24.04 17.82
N PRO A 521 -13.61 -24.84 18.90
CA PRO A 521 -13.40 -24.34 20.25
C PRO A 521 -12.04 -23.65 20.37
N ALA A 522 -11.99 -22.51 21.08
CA ALA A 522 -10.77 -21.71 21.24
C ALA A 522 -9.63 -22.52 21.89
N ASP A 523 -9.96 -23.42 22.83
CA ASP A 523 -9.02 -24.35 23.46
C ASP A 523 -8.40 -25.32 22.45
N LEU A 524 -9.16 -25.81 21.47
CA LEU A 524 -8.64 -26.67 20.41
C LEU A 524 -7.65 -25.90 19.53
N VAL A 525 -7.93 -24.63 19.23
CA VAL A 525 -7.01 -23.75 18.49
C VAL A 525 -5.74 -23.51 19.28
N ILE A 526 -5.86 -23.20 20.57
CA ILE A 526 -4.71 -22.98 21.47
C ILE A 526 -3.84 -24.23 21.55
N ASN A 527 -4.45 -25.40 21.77
CA ASN A 527 -3.73 -26.66 21.97
C ASN A 527 -3.06 -27.19 20.70
N ASN A 528 -3.52 -26.78 19.51
CA ASN A 528 -2.96 -27.22 18.22
C ASN A 528 -2.18 -26.12 17.48
N THR A 529 -1.90 -24.99 18.13
CA THR A 529 -1.09 -23.91 17.57
C THR A 529 0.34 -23.97 18.10
N TYR A 530 1.33 -23.92 17.21
CA TYR A 530 2.75 -23.89 17.58
C TYR A 530 3.55 -22.92 16.71
N PHE A 531 4.73 -22.55 17.21
CA PHE A 531 5.67 -21.73 16.46
C PHE A 531 6.47 -22.58 15.48
N SER A 532 6.41 -22.24 14.19
CA SER A 532 7.30 -22.74 13.16
C SER A 532 8.01 -21.55 12.52
N PHE A 533 9.34 -21.52 12.52
CA PHE A 533 10.08 -20.45 11.83
C PHE A 533 9.75 -20.42 10.34
N TYR A 534 9.67 -21.59 9.70
CA TYR A 534 9.28 -21.70 8.29
C TYR A 534 7.87 -21.18 8.06
N GLY A 535 6.89 -21.64 8.85
CA GLY A 535 5.50 -21.18 8.74
C GLY A 535 5.36 -19.68 9.02
N PHE A 536 6.14 -19.13 9.95
CA PHE A 536 6.16 -17.70 10.23
C PHE A 536 6.79 -16.88 9.09
N VAL A 537 7.84 -17.38 8.45
CA VAL A 537 8.42 -16.71 7.27
C VAL A 537 7.46 -16.76 6.07
N GLU A 538 6.71 -17.85 5.92
CA GLU A 538 5.76 -18.04 4.83
C GLU A 538 4.47 -17.22 5.01
N THR A 539 3.87 -17.26 6.20
CA THR A 539 2.52 -16.71 6.45
C THR A 539 2.51 -15.49 7.37
N PHE A 540 3.64 -15.18 8.01
CA PHE A 540 3.71 -14.23 9.14
C PHE A 540 2.78 -14.60 10.30
N SER A 541 2.48 -15.89 10.50
CA SER A 541 1.61 -16.36 11.59
C SER A 541 2.15 -17.61 12.27
N LEU A 542 1.65 -17.93 13.47
CA LEU A 542 1.86 -19.26 14.05
C LEU A 542 1.14 -20.32 13.21
N VAL A 543 1.56 -21.57 13.32
CA VAL A 543 0.98 -22.67 12.54
C VAL A 543 -0.05 -23.40 13.38
N TYR A 544 -1.23 -23.62 12.79
CA TYR A 544 -2.27 -24.49 13.34
C TYR A 544 -2.20 -25.85 12.64
N ASN A 545 -2.14 -26.94 13.42
CA ASN A 545 -2.07 -28.32 12.92
C ASN A 545 -3.27 -29.17 13.36
N GLY A 546 -4.39 -28.53 13.70
CA GLY A 546 -5.65 -29.22 13.89
C GLY A 546 -6.43 -29.38 12.58
N SER A 547 -7.53 -30.12 12.63
CA SER A 547 -8.43 -30.23 11.48
C SER A 547 -9.13 -28.89 11.21
N SER A 548 -9.21 -28.53 9.92
CA SER A 548 -10.04 -27.41 9.47
C SER A 548 -11.49 -27.89 9.31
N TYR A 549 -12.34 -27.55 10.28
CA TYR A 549 -13.77 -27.88 10.23
C TYR A 549 -14.45 -27.21 9.03
N GLU A 550 -13.99 -26.01 8.66
CA GLU A 550 -14.44 -25.31 7.45
C GLU A 550 -14.15 -26.13 6.20
N ASP A 551 -12.94 -26.67 6.06
CA ASP A 551 -12.60 -27.52 4.91
C ASP A 551 -13.41 -28.81 4.90
N GLN A 552 -13.73 -29.38 6.07
CA GLN A 552 -14.61 -30.54 6.17
C GLN A 552 -16.02 -30.22 5.66
N VAL A 553 -16.65 -29.16 6.16
CA VAL A 553 -18.00 -28.74 5.73
C VAL A 553 -18.01 -28.36 4.24
N LEU A 554 -17.03 -27.58 3.80
CA LEU A 554 -16.92 -27.17 2.40
C LEU A 554 -16.65 -28.37 1.48
N SER A 555 -15.88 -29.36 1.92
CA SER A 555 -15.67 -30.59 1.13
C SER A 555 -16.97 -31.38 0.96
N GLN A 556 -17.84 -31.40 1.99
CA GLN A 556 -19.15 -32.02 1.91
C GLN A 556 -20.05 -31.27 0.93
N ILE A 557 -20.03 -29.93 0.93
CA ILE A 557 -20.87 -29.10 0.04
C ILE A 557 -20.38 -29.14 -1.42
N ARG A 558 -19.08 -29.17 -1.68
CA ARG A 558 -18.52 -29.10 -3.05
C ARG A 558 -18.86 -30.31 -3.93
N GLY A 559 -19.07 -31.47 -3.32
CA GLY A 559 -19.43 -32.71 -4.02
C GLY A 559 -20.91 -32.83 -4.35
N LEU A 560 -21.73 -31.87 -3.91
CA LEU A 560 -23.18 -31.94 -4.00
C LEU A 560 -23.68 -31.53 -5.38
N ASN A 561 -24.46 -32.42 -6.00
CA ASN A 561 -25.15 -32.14 -7.25
C ASN A 561 -26.62 -31.83 -6.93
N ILE A 562 -26.97 -30.55 -6.89
CA ILE A 562 -28.31 -30.06 -6.51
C ILE A 562 -29.43 -30.51 -7.46
N THR A 563 -29.11 -31.13 -8.61
CA THR A 563 -30.09 -31.81 -9.46
C THR A 563 -30.62 -33.11 -8.85
N ARG A 564 -29.96 -33.64 -7.81
CA ARG A 564 -30.30 -34.91 -7.17
C ARG A 564 -30.98 -34.66 -5.82
N SER A 565 -32.08 -35.35 -5.55
CA SER A 565 -32.85 -35.18 -4.30
C SER A 565 -32.04 -35.41 -3.03
N TYR A 566 -31.19 -36.45 -2.98
CA TYR A 566 -30.37 -36.74 -1.79
C TYR A 566 -29.40 -35.60 -1.41
N THR A 567 -29.03 -34.77 -2.40
CA THR A 567 -28.17 -33.61 -2.16
C THR A 567 -28.93 -32.53 -1.40
N ILE A 568 -30.21 -32.32 -1.73
CA ILE A 568 -31.08 -31.38 -1.00
C ILE A 568 -31.23 -31.86 0.46
N ASP A 569 -31.44 -33.15 0.68
CA ASP A 569 -31.51 -33.71 2.04
C ASP A 569 -30.20 -33.49 2.81
N THR A 570 -29.05 -33.62 2.15
CA THR A 570 -27.74 -33.34 2.75
C THR A 570 -27.61 -31.87 3.14
N LEU A 571 -28.00 -30.95 2.26
CA LEU A 571 -27.98 -29.50 2.53
C LEU A 571 -28.92 -29.11 3.68
N VAL A 572 -30.12 -29.68 3.70
CA VAL A 572 -31.10 -29.49 4.79
C VAL A 572 -30.56 -30.08 6.09
N SER A 573 -29.88 -31.23 6.06
CA SER A 573 -29.24 -31.82 7.26
C SER A 573 -28.09 -30.96 7.80
N LEU A 574 -27.45 -30.17 6.94
CA LEU A 574 -26.46 -29.16 7.30
C LEU A 574 -27.12 -27.83 7.72
N ASN A 575 -28.45 -27.74 7.81
CA ASN A 575 -29.23 -26.54 8.10
C ASN A 575 -29.09 -25.41 7.07
N ILE A 576 -28.62 -25.69 5.84
CA ILE A 576 -28.54 -24.70 4.76
C ILE A 576 -29.97 -24.40 4.30
N GLN A 577 -30.33 -23.12 4.13
CA GLN A 577 -31.70 -22.71 3.79
C GLN A 577 -31.83 -22.13 2.39
N TYR A 578 -30.76 -21.55 1.87
CA TYR A 578 -30.75 -20.86 0.59
C TYR A 578 -29.46 -21.17 -0.17
N ILE A 579 -29.55 -21.27 -1.49
CA ILE A 579 -28.40 -21.36 -2.37
C ILE A 579 -28.58 -20.32 -3.47
N VAL A 580 -27.53 -19.57 -3.72
CA VAL A 580 -27.40 -18.61 -4.82
C VAL A 580 -26.39 -19.19 -5.80
N ALA A 581 -26.89 -19.60 -6.96
CA ALA A 581 -26.05 -20.12 -8.02
C ALA A 581 -25.55 -18.99 -8.92
N ILE A 582 -24.30 -19.12 -9.39
CA ILE A 582 -23.80 -18.29 -10.50
C ILE A 582 -24.14 -19.02 -11.79
N LYS A 583 -24.91 -18.38 -12.68
CA LYS A 583 -25.23 -18.97 -13.98
C LYS A 583 -23.99 -18.91 -14.87
N ASN A 584 -23.42 -20.07 -15.19
CA ASN A 584 -22.36 -20.14 -16.16
C ASN A 584 -22.97 -20.01 -17.57
N THR A 585 -22.77 -18.88 -18.24
CA THR A 585 -23.40 -18.59 -19.54
C THR A 585 -22.69 -19.28 -20.71
N SER A 586 -21.53 -19.89 -20.51
CA SER A 586 -20.84 -20.67 -21.54
C SER A 586 -21.25 -22.15 -21.48
N ASN A 587 -21.96 -22.61 -22.51
CA ASN A 587 -22.35 -24.02 -22.72
C ASN A 587 -21.16 -24.99 -22.94
N ASP A 588 -19.91 -24.55 -22.81
CA ASP A 588 -18.73 -25.35 -23.14
C ASP A 588 -18.01 -25.84 -21.88
N THR A 589 -18.18 -27.13 -21.61
CA THR A 589 -17.32 -27.98 -20.76
C THR A 589 -17.07 -27.53 -19.31
N ILE A 590 -17.67 -28.31 -18.41
CA ILE A 590 -17.46 -28.28 -16.95
C ILE A 590 -16.01 -28.66 -16.64
N TYR A 591 -15.13 -27.68 -16.47
CA TYR A 591 -13.92 -27.86 -15.69
C TYR A 591 -14.22 -27.44 -14.23
N PRO A 592 -14.26 -28.39 -13.27
CA PRO A 592 -14.51 -28.10 -11.86
C PRO A 592 -13.32 -27.44 -11.15
N TYR A 593 -12.22 -27.20 -11.88
CA TYR A 593 -11.07 -26.48 -11.37
C TYR A 593 -10.98 -25.12 -12.05
N LEU A 594 -10.94 -24.10 -11.21
CA LEU A 594 -10.80 -22.67 -11.54
C LEU A 594 -12.10 -22.00 -11.97
N PHE A 595 -12.78 -21.44 -10.96
CA PHE A 595 -13.47 -20.17 -11.10
C PHE A 595 -12.68 -19.28 -12.04
N HIS A 596 -13.16 -19.07 -13.27
CA HIS A 596 -12.61 -18.04 -14.14
C HIS A 596 -12.97 -16.70 -13.48
N PRO A 597 -12.02 -15.92 -12.91
CA PRO A 597 -12.31 -14.65 -12.24
C PRO A 597 -12.76 -13.53 -13.21
N TYR A 598 -13.07 -13.88 -14.46
CA TYR A 598 -12.94 -12.99 -15.62
C TYR A 598 -14.17 -12.96 -16.54
N GLY A 599 -15.29 -13.60 -16.17
CA GLY A 599 -16.55 -13.53 -16.90
C GLY A 599 -17.55 -12.58 -16.25
N ARG A 600 -18.37 -11.88 -17.05
CA ARG A 600 -19.64 -11.31 -16.56
C ARG A 600 -20.44 -12.45 -15.92
N THR A 601 -20.51 -12.45 -14.60
CA THR A 601 -21.31 -13.42 -13.85
C THR A 601 -22.72 -12.87 -13.75
N ASP A 602 -23.61 -13.36 -14.61
CA ASP A 602 -25.03 -13.14 -14.43
C ASP A 602 -25.48 -13.98 -13.22
N TYR A 603 -25.71 -13.32 -12.08
CA TYR A 603 -26.22 -13.98 -10.88
C TYR A 603 -27.70 -14.28 -11.09
N PHE A 604 -28.11 -15.55 -11.01
CA PHE A 604 -29.51 -15.90 -11.14
C PHE A 604 -29.93 -16.99 -10.17
N ILE A 605 -31.03 -16.66 -9.48
CA ILE A 605 -31.92 -17.51 -8.68
C ILE A 605 -31.53 -17.59 -7.20
N PHE A 606 -32.33 -16.90 -6.40
CA PHE A 606 -32.55 -17.20 -4.99
C PHE A 606 -33.82 -18.04 -4.91
N GLU A 607 -33.69 -19.32 -4.60
CA GLU A 607 -34.83 -20.11 -4.19
C GLU A 607 -34.55 -20.66 -2.80
N SER A 608 -35.57 -20.60 -1.93
CA SER A 608 -35.55 -21.41 -0.71
C SER A 608 -35.40 -22.87 -1.12
N LEU A 609 -34.56 -23.63 -0.41
CA LEU A 609 -34.40 -25.07 -0.68
C LEU A 609 -35.75 -25.83 -0.68
N ASN A 610 -36.77 -25.31 0.01
CA ASN A 610 -38.12 -25.87 0.04
C ASN A 610 -38.92 -25.68 -1.26
N ASN A 611 -38.54 -24.73 -2.11
CA ASN A 611 -39.22 -24.39 -3.36
C ASN A 611 -38.39 -24.71 -4.62
N LEU A 612 -37.20 -25.28 -4.43
CA LEU A 612 -36.20 -25.44 -5.48
C LEU A 612 -36.57 -26.60 -6.41
N ALA A 613 -36.88 -26.29 -7.68
CA ALA A 613 -37.00 -27.33 -8.70
C ALA A 613 -35.58 -27.79 -9.13
N PRO A 614 -35.24 -29.09 -9.05
CA PRO A 614 -33.89 -29.59 -9.33
C PRO A 614 -33.54 -29.38 -10.81
N SER A 615 -32.74 -28.36 -11.12
CA SER A 615 -32.55 -27.96 -12.53
C SER A 615 -31.14 -27.51 -12.94
N PHE A 616 -30.15 -27.38 -12.04
CA PHE A 616 -28.83 -26.86 -12.42
C PHE A 616 -27.62 -27.51 -11.72
N ASN A 617 -26.44 -27.41 -12.33
CA ASN A 617 -25.15 -27.84 -11.79
C ASN A 617 -24.20 -26.63 -11.84
N THR A 618 -23.88 -26.01 -10.70
CA THR A 618 -23.19 -24.70 -10.66
C THR A 618 -22.24 -24.57 -9.47
N SER A 619 -21.22 -23.74 -9.61
CA SER A 619 -20.32 -23.26 -8.54
C SER A 619 -21.07 -22.29 -7.61
N PHE A 620 -21.06 -22.52 -6.29
CA PHE A 620 -22.08 -22.01 -5.35
C PHE A 620 -21.70 -20.72 -4.56
N LEU A 621 -22.69 -19.85 -4.31
CA LEU A 621 -22.82 -19.07 -3.06
C LEU A 621 -23.95 -19.73 -2.24
N ALA A 622 -23.72 -20.12 -0.99
CA ALA A 622 -24.70 -20.81 -0.16
C ALA A 622 -25.01 -19.96 1.08
N VAL A 623 -26.28 -19.60 1.28
CA VAL A 623 -26.68 -18.83 2.46
C VAL A 623 -27.22 -19.80 3.50
N TRP A 624 -26.46 -19.94 4.57
CA TRP A 624 -26.70 -20.84 5.68
C TRP A 624 -27.36 -20.07 6.83
N LYS A 625 -28.37 -20.63 7.49
CA LYS A 625 -28.85 -20.10 8.77
C LYS A 625 -28.35 -20.99 9.90
N ILE A 626 -27.40 -20.49 10.67
CA ILE A 626 -27.00 -21.12 11.94
C ILE A 626 -27.98 -20.61 13.00
N TYR A 627 -28.65 -21.51 13.71
CA TYR A 627 -29.39 -21.21 14.93
C TYR A 627 -28.44 -21.21 16.13
#